data_AF-A0A134AGD6-F1
#
_entry.id   AF-A0A134AGD6-F1
#
_cell.length_a   1.000
_cell.length_b   1.000
_cell.length_c   1.000
_cell.angle_alpha   90.00
_cell.angle_beta   90.00
_cell.angle_gamma   90.00
#
_symmetry.space_group_name_H-M   'P 1'
#
loop_
_entity.id
_entity.type
_entity.pdbx_description
1 polymer ?
#
loop_
_entity_poly.entity_id
_entity_poly.type
_entity_poly.pdbx_seq_one_letter_code
_entity_poly.pdbx_strand_id
1 'polypeptide(L)'
;SGAMAVNTKIDGYNIDENGVARSASKPIGSRSEFIKKVTPGVLKAVKGKGLFPSIAVAQACLETGFGTDGLSPAPIYNLFGIKAADDTPPERYYEIRTAEYDKNGKKYYITDKFMKFSGYDEAFEYYAKLFTRTKWLTNWYRNVVAAKTPEQAAKALTGTYATDPNYGSKLLNIIDTYNLRELDKEIFPNGVKP
;
A
#
# COMPACT_ATOMS: atom_id res chain seq x y z
N SER A 1 -23.62 11.63 25.08
CA SER A 1 -23.96 12.75 24.16
C SER A 1 -23.22 12.55 22.86
N GLY A 2 -23.96 12.50 21.73
CA GLY A 2 -23.40 12.70 20.39
C GLY A 2 -22.82 11.48 19.68
N ALA A 3 -23.62 10.46 19.39
CA ALA A 3 -23.36 9.62 18.23
C ALA A 3 -23.54 10.47 16.97
N MET A 4 -22.46 10.97 16.40
CA MET A 4 -22.39 11.25 14.97
C MET A 4 -21.45 10.24 14.37
N ALA A 5 -21.99 9.08 14.00
CA ALA A 5 -21.42 8.37 12.87
C ALA A 5 -21.53 9.34 11.70
N VAL A 6 -20.41 9.96 11.32
CA VAL A 6 -20.31 10.71 10.07
C VAL A 6 -20.42 9.64 9.00
N ASN A 7 -21.67 9.32 8.65
CA ASN A 7 -22.03 8.41 7.60
C ASN A 7 -21.84 9.20 6.30
N THR A 8 -20.58 9.54 6.03
CA THR A 8 -20.17 10.11 4.75
C THR A 8 -20.35 8.98 3.76
N LYS A 9 -21.51 8.96 3.09
CA LYS A 9 -21.79 8.03 1.99
C LYS A 9 -20.65 8.18 0.99
N ILE A 10 -19.75 7.21 0.96
CA ILE A 10 -18.80 7.09 -0.14
C ILE A 10 -19.59 6.45 -1.26
N ASP A 11 -19.95 7.23 -2.28
CA ASP A 11 -20.58 6.67 -3.48
C ASP A 11 -19.66 5.60 -4.06
N GLY A 12 -20.17 4.36 -4.14
CA GLY A 12 -19.42 3.20 -4.62
C GLY A 12 -18.78 2.31 -3.55
N TYR A 13 -19.14 2.43 -2.26
CA TYR A 13 -18.68 1.52 -1.19
C TYR A 13 -19.84 0.89 -0.40
N ASN A 14 -19.68 -0.38 -0.05
CA ASN A 14 -20.51 -1.10 0.91
C ASN A 14 -19.85 -1.03 2.29
N ILE A 15 -20.64 -0.86 3.35
CA ILE A 15 -20.14 -0.92 4.72
C ILE A 15 -20.38 -2.34 5.26
N ASP A 16 -19.32 -3.02 5.72
CA ASP A 16 -19.47 -4.35 6.33
C ASP A 16 -20.08 -4.28 7.74
N GLU A 17 -20.39 -5.45 8.32
CA GLU A 17 -21.02 -5.56 9.66
C GLU A 17 -20.21 -4.87 10.78
N ASN A 18 -18.92 -4.62 10.55
CA ASN A 18 -18.02 -3.96 11.49
C ASN A 18 -17.88 -2.45 11.21
N GLY A 19 -18.61 -1.92 10.23
CA GLY A 19 -18.54 -0.51 9.85
C GLY A 19 -17.37 -0.16 8.94
N VAL A 20 -16.64 -1.15 8.39
CA VAL A 20 -15.51 -0.90 7.48
C VAL A 20 -16.00 -0.77 6.06
N ALA A 21 -15.55 0.26 5.34
CA ALA A 21 -15.91 0.40 3.94
C ALA A 21 -15.18 -0.65 3.08
N ARG A 22 -15.91 -1.23 2.15
CA ARG A 22 -15.47 -2.19 1.13
C ARG A 22 -15.89 -1.65 -0.22
N SER A 23 -15.07 -1.83 -1.24
CA SER A 23 -15.48 -1.51 -2.61
C SER A 23 -16.86 -2.10 -2.94
N ALA A 24 -17.82 -1.29 -3.35
CA ALA A 24 -19.07 -1.78 -3.98
C ALA A 24 -18.87 -2.09 -5.46
N SER A 25 -17.75 -1.64 -6.05
CA SER A 25 -17.40 -1.99 -7.42
C SER A 25 -17.01 -3.47 -7.50
N LYS A 26 -17.43 -4.10 -8.61
CA LYS A 26 -17.06 -5.48 -8.95
C LYS A 26 -15.53 -5.61 -8.80
N PRO A 27 -15.00 -6.63 -8.10
CA PRO A 27 -13.55 -6.78 -7.93
C PRO A 27 -12.85 -6.61 -9.28
N ILE A 28 -11.73 -5.91 -9.30
CA ILE A 28 -10.82 -5.88 -10.46
C ILE A 28 -10.50 -7.35 -10.73
N GLY A 29 -11.04 -7.92 -11.81
CA GLY A 29 -11.50 -9.31 -11.82
C GLY A 29 -10.64 -10.33 -11.07
N SER A 30 -9.77 -11.07 -11.74
CA SER A 30 -8.85 -11.98 -11.04
C SER A 30 -7.71 -11.20 -10.35
N ARG A 31 -7.09 -11.78 -9.31
CA ARG A 31 -5.89 -11.20 -8.66
C ARG A 31 -4.79 -10.82 -9.68
N SER A 32 -4.66 -11.58 -10.77
CA SER A 32 -3.73 -11.29 -11.86
C SER A 32 -4.09 -10.06 -12.68
N GLU A 33 -5.38 -9.72 -12.81
CA GLU A 33 -5.82 -8.50 -13.50
C GLU A 33 -5.51 -7.25 -12.66
N PHE A 34 -5.63 -7.33 -11.34
CA PHE A 34 -5.18 -6.27 -10.44
C PHE A 34 -3.69 -5.99 -10.63
N ILE A 35 -2.86 -7.04 -10.61
CA ILE A 35 -1.42 -6.94 -10.84
C ILE A 35 -1.15 -6.26 -12.19
N LYS A 36 -1.75 -6.76 -13.28
CA LYS A 36 -1.59 -6.17 -14.62
C LYS A 36 -1.98 -4.68 -14.66
N LYS A 37 -3.02 -4.28 -13.93
CA LYS A 37 -3.50 -2.89 -13.86
C LYS A 37 -2.50 -1.96 -13.18
N VAL A 38 -1.89 -2.39 -12.08
CA VAL A 38 -1.00 -1.51 -11.28
C VAL A 38 0.45 -1.51 -11.77
N THR A 39 0.92 -2.63 -12.35
CA THR A 39 2.34 -2.83 -12.72
C THR A 39 2.94 -1.70 -13.55
N PRO A 40 2.32 -1.21 -14.66
CA PRO A 40 2.94 -0.16 -15.48
C PRO A 40 3.19 1.14 -14.72
N GLY A 41 2.23 1.56 -13.89
CA GLY A 41 2.35 2.77 -13.06
C GLY A 41 3.38 2.60 -11.95
N VAL A 42 3.40 1.43 -11.30
CA VAL A 42 4.42 1.10 -10.28
C VAL A 42 5.82 1.13 -10.90
N LEU A 43 6.06 0.44 -12.02
CA LEU A 43 7.35 0.40 -12.72
C LEU A 43 7.85 1.80 -13.04
N LYS A 44 6.98 2.64 -13.61
CA LYS A 44 7.30 4.04 -13.92
C LYS A 44 7.68 4.82 -12.65
N ALA A 45 6.92 4.67 -11.57
CA ALA A 45 7.14 5.41 -10.34
C ALA A 45 8.40 4.98 -9.58
N VAL A 46 8.74 3.68 -9.54
CA VAL A 46 9.90 3.21 -8.76
C VAL A 46 11.24 3.35 -9.47
N LYS A 47 11.23 3.56 -10.80
CA LYS A 47 12.44 3.69 -11.61
C LYS A 47 13.35 4.81 -11.10
N GLY A 48 14.63 4.48 -10.90
CA GLY A 48 15.64 5.41 -10.39
C GLY A 48 15.56 5.73 -8.89
N LYS A 49 14.60 5.17 -8.15
CA LYS A 49 14.41 5.44 -6.71
C LYS A 49 15.00 4.36 -5.79
N GLY A 50 15.69 3.37 -6.35
CA GLY A 50 16.31 2.29 -5.58
C GLY A 50 15.31 1.34 -4.93
N LEU A 51 14.10 1.21 -5.49
CA LEU A 51 13.06 0.30 -5.02
C LEU A 51 12.85 -0.83 -6.04
N PHE A 52 12.46 -2.00 -5.55
CA PHE A 52 12.11 -3.15 -6.40
C PHE A 52 10.65 -3.06 -6.88
N PRO A 53 10.39 -3.12 -8.19
CA PRO A 53 9.04 -3.26 -8.73
C PRO A 53 8.25 -4.43 -8.11
N SER A 54 8.90 -5.59 -7.93
CA SER A 54 8.26 -6.77 -7.35
C SER A 54 7.71 -6.50 -5.95
N ILE A 55 8.51 -5.83 -5.11
CA ILE A 55 8.14 -5.42 -3.75
C ILE A 55 7.01 -4.41 -3.78
N ALA A 56 7.09 -3.37 -4.61
CA ALA A 56 6.06 -2.34 -4.67
C ALA A 56 4.71 -2.89 -5.15
N VAL A 57 4.69 -3.77 -6.16
CA VAL A 57 3.47 -4.46 -6.61
C VAL A 57 2.95 -5.41 -5.54
N ALA A 58 3.82 -6.17 -4.87
CA ALA A 58 3.43 -7.08 -3.79
C ALA A 58 2.83 -6.34 -2.59
N GLN A 59 3.38 -5.18 -2.22
CA GLN A 59 2.80 -4.31 -1.19
C GLN A 59 1.42 -3.83 -1.63
N ALA A 60 1.27 -3.30 -2.85
CA ALA A 60 -0.06 -2.91 -3.36
C ALA A 60 -1.07 -4.07 -3.30
N CYS A 61 -0.66 -5.31 -3.60
CA CYS A 61 -1.52 -6.48 -3.48
C CYS A 61 -1.88 -6.80 -2.02
N LEU A 62 -0.89 -6.79 -1.13
CA LEU A 62 -1.05 -7.14 0.28
C LEU A 62 -1.92 -6.11 1.03
N GLU A 63 -1.62 -4.82 0.87
CA GLU A 63 -2.30 -3.74 1.58
C GLU A 63 -3.79 -3.63 1.20
N THR A 64 -4.13 -4.02 -0.03
CA THR A 64 -5.47 -3.81 -0.59
C THR A 64 -6.29 -5.09 -0.74
N GLY A 65 -5.68 -6.24 -0.42
CA GLY A 65 -6.26 -7.54 -0.77
C GLY A 65 -6.55 -7.65 -2.27
N PHE A 66 -5.59 -7.26 -3.12
CA PHE A 66 -5.74 -7.20 -4.58
C PHE A 66 -6.85 -6.25 -5.05
N GLY A 67 -6.96 -5.08 -4.41
CA GLY A 67 -7.88 -4.00 -4.78
C GLY A 67 -9.32 -4.19 -4.30
N THR A 68 -9.54 -5.05 -3.31
CA THR A 68 -10.88 -5.37 -2.76
C THR A 68 -11.22 -4.58 -1.49
N ASP A 69 -10.28 -3.79 -1.01
CA ASP A 69 -10.42 -2.94 0.17
C ASP A 69 -11.27 -1.68 -0.08
N GLY A 70 -11.43 -0.91 1.01
CA GLY A 70 -12.16 0.35 1.04
C GLY A 70 -11.37 1.58 0.60
N LEU A 71 -10.06 1.47 0.37
CA LEU A 71 -9.18 2.63 0.14
C LEU A 71 -8.61 2.68 -1.28
N SER A 72 -8.34 1.53 -1.89
CA SER A 72 -7.72 1.51 -3.22
C SER A 72 -8.62 1.89 -4.40
N PRO A 73 -9.94 1.66 -4.42
CA PRO A 73 -10.75 2.05 -5.56
C PRO A 73 -10.94 3.58 -5.64
N ALA A 74 -11.46 4.04 -6.78
CA ALA A 74 -12.02 5.39 -6.87
C ALA A 74 -13.08 5.58 -5.77
N PRO A 75 -13.22 6.79 -5.20
CA PRO A 75 -12.50 8.02 -5.52
C PRO A 75 -11.25 8.27 -4.64
N ILE A 76 -10.74 7.25 -3.92
CA ILE A 76 -9.66 7.41 -2.92
C ILE A 76 -8.29 7.07 -3.51
N TYR A 77 -8.21 6.00 -4.30
CA TYR A 77 -7.01 5.57 -5.03
C TYR A 77 -5.78 5.25 -4.16
N ASN A 78 -5.96 4.96 -2.87
CA ASN A 78 -4.86 4.72 -1.94
C ASN A 78 -4.51 3.23 -1.87
N LEU A 79 -3.57 2.81 -2.72
CA LEU A 79 -3.13 1.41 -2.85
C LEU A 79 -2.16 0.94 -1.75
N PHE A 80 -1.72 1.83 -0.86
CA PHE A 80 -0.60 1.58 0.05
C PHE A 80 -0.92 1.90 1.51
N GLY A 81 -2.21 2.04 1.85
CA GLY A 81 -2.65 2.32 3.22
C GLY A 81 -2.04 3.58 3.84
N ILE A 82 -1.72 4.59 3.00
CA ILE A 82 -0.98 5.77 3.46
C ILE A 82 -1.89 6.65 4.31
N LYS A 83 -1.58 6.75 5.60
CA LYS A 83 -2.27 7.67 6.53
C LYS A 83 -1.96 9.13 6.18
N ALA A 84 -2.94 9.99 6.36
CA ALA A 84 -2.78 11.43 6.24
C ALA A 84 -2.14 11.99 7.52
N ALA A 85 -1.22 12.93 7.37
CA ALA A 85 -0.67 13.67 8.51
C ALA A 85 -1.72 14.65 9.06
N ASP A 86 -1.57 15.08 10.31
CA ASP A 86 -2.54 15.96 10.99
C ASP A 86 -2.80 17.29 10.26
N ASP A 87 -1.78 17.81 9.56
CA ASP A 87 -1.82 19.04 8.77
C ASP A 87 -2.30 18.84 7.31
N THR A 88 -2.69 17.61 6.93
CA THR A 88 -3.18 17.32 5.59
C THR A 88 -4.51 18.05 5.35
N PRO A 89 -4.64 18.83 4.26
CA PRO A 89 -5.88 19.53 3.94
C PRO A 89 -7.08 18.57 3.81
N PRO A 90 -8.31 18.96 4.23
CA PRO A 90 -9.51 18.11 4.18
C PRO A 90 -9.81 17.48 2.82
N GLU A 91 -9.48 18.15 1.72
CA GLU A 91 -9.68 17.64 0.36
C GLU A 91 -8.68 16.55 -0.06
N ARG A 92 -7.60 16.38 0.71
CA ARG A 92 -6.49 15.45 0.48
C ARG A 92 -6.56 14.18 1.33
N TYR A 93 -7.60 14.00 2.15
CA TYR A 93 -7.81 12.76 2.89
C TYR A 93 -9.26 12.28 2.88
N TYR A 94 -9.45 11.04 3.32
CA TYR A 94 -10.75 10.45 3.65
C TYR A 94 -10.68 9.84 5.04
N GLU A 95 -11.71 10.03 5.85
CA GLU A 95 -11.86 9.35 7.15
C GLU A 95 -12.60 8.03 6.94
N ILE A 96 -11.97 6.92 7.30
CA ILE A 96 -12.55 5.59 7.19
C ILE A 96 -12.34 4.81 8.48
N ARG A 97 -13.34 4.00 8.83
CA ARG A 97 -13.18 3.02 9.90
C ARG A 97 -12.28 1.88 9.39
N THR A 98 -11.16 1.68 10.04
CA THR A 98 -10.19 0.64 9.72
C THR A 98 -10.02 -0.33 10.90
N ALA A 99 -9.47 -1.50 10.62
CA ALA A 99 -9.07 -2.46 11.63
C ALA A 99 -7.60 -2.25 12.01
N GLU A 100 -7.34 -2.14 13.29
CA GLU A 100 -6.00 -2.09 13.89
C GLU A 100 -5.79 -3.33 14.77
N TYR A 101 -4.54 -3.63 15.07
CA TYR A 101 -4.15 -4.72 15.96
C TYR A 101 -3.31 -4.18 17.11
N ASP A 102 -3.63 -4.56 18.33
CA ASP A 102 -2.81 -4.19 19.49
C ASP A 102 -1.51 -5.02 19.54
N LYS A 103 -0.64 -4.71 20.51
CA LYS A 103 0.63 -5.42 20.72
C LYS A 103 0.48 -6.93 20.98
N ASN A 104 -0.72 -7.40 21.32
CA ASN A 104 -1.04 -8.80 21.56
C ASN A 104 -1.75 -9.44 20.35
N GLY A 105 -1.90 -8.73 19.23
CA GLY A 105 -2.59 -9.19 18.04
C GLY A 105 -4.12 -9.16 18.15
N LYS A 106 -4.70 -8.48 19.15
CA LYS A 106 -6.16 -8.32 19.24
C LYS A 106 -6.61 -7.25 18.27
N LYS A 107 -7.53 -7.63 17.37
CA LYS A 107 -8.17 -6.74 16.40
C LYS A 107 -9.13 -5.78 17.11
N TYR A 108 -9.01 -4.48 16.83
CA TYR A 108 -9.95 -3.44 17.22
C TYR A 108 -10.19 -2.49 16.03
N TYR A 109 -11.18 -1.60 16.13
CA TYR A 109 -11.54 -0.70 15.04
C TYR A 109 -11.41 0.75 15.47
N ILE A 110 -10.80 1.57 14.62
CA ILE A 110 -10.68 3.03 14.80
C ILE A 110 -11.12 3.73 13.51
N THR A 111 -11.48 5.01 13.62
CA THR A 111 -11.55 5.90 12.46
C THR A 111 -10.20 6.57 12.29
N ASP A 112 -9.63 6.50 11.10
CA ASP A 112 -8.35 7.12 10.78
C ASP A 112 -8.43 7.88 9.45
N LYS A 113 -7.51 8.83 9.24
CA LYS A 113 -7.42 9.63 8.02
C LYS A 113 -6.42 8.99 7.07
N PHE A 114 -6.87 8.70 5.86
CA PHE A 114 -6.02 8.17 4.79
C PHE A 114 -5.91 9.16 3.66
N MET A 115 -4.72 9.26 3.06
CA MET A 115 -4.49 10.10 1.89
C MET A 115 -5.47 9.74 0.78
N LYS A 116 -6.06 10.76 0.17
CA LYS A 116 -6.85 10.67 -1.06
C LYS A 116 -5.98 11.18 -2.21
N PHE A 117 -5.91 10.40 -3.28
CA PHE A 117 -5.18 10.75 -4.50
C PHE A 117 -6.16 11.05 -5.64
N SER A 118 -5.71 11.84 -6.60
CA SER A 118 -6.44 12.14 -7.85
C SER A 118 -6.48 10.95 -8.81
N GLY A 119 -5.58 9.97 -8.63
CA GLY A 119 -5.53 8.74 -9.39
C GLY A 119 -4.35 7.86 -8.97
N TYR A 120 -4.26 6.65 -9.53
CA TYR A 120 -3.21 5.70 -9.18
C TYR A 120 -1.79 6.19 -9.44
N ASP A 121 -1.56 6.94 -10.52
CA ASP A 121 -0.24 7.50 -10.84
C ASP A 121 0.29 8.42 -9.73
N GLU A 122 -0.59 9.22 -9.13
CA GLU A 122 -0.22 10.07 -8.00
C GLU A 122 0.11 9.21 -6.76
N ALA A 123 -0.71 8.18 -6.49
CA ALA A 123 -0.46 7.26 -5.38
C ALA A 123 0.88 6.52 -5.53
N PHE A 124 1.20 6.05 -6.74
CA PHE A 124 2.48 5.38 -7.04
C PHE A 124 3.68 6.30 -6.83
N GLU A 125 3.61 7.53 -7.34
CA GLU A 125 4.70 8.49 -7.20
C GLU A 125 4.88 8.94 -5.74
N TYR A 126 3.77 9.13 -5.03
CA TYR A 126 3.79 9.44 -3.59
C TYR A 126 4.44 8.29 -2.80
N TYR A 127 4.01 7.06 -3.04
CA TYR A 127 4.59 5.86 -2.44
C TYR A 127 6.09 5.75 -2.72
N ALA A 128 6.51 5.92 -3.98
CA ALA A 128 7.89 5.73 -4.36
C ALA A 128 8.81 6.80 -3.75
N LYS A 129 8.28 8.01 -3.46
CA LYS A 129 8.97 9.07 -2.72
C LYS A 129 8.99 8.86 -1.21
N LEU A 130 8.07 8.09 -0.64
CA LEU A 130 7.95 7.90 0.82
C LEU A 130 9.28 7.57 1.48
N PHE A 131 10.04 6.65 0.89
CA PHE A 131 11.30 6.13 1.43
C PHE A 131 12.42 7.16 1.50
N THR A 132 12.32 8.27 0.78
CA THR A 132 13.38 9.30 0.67
C THR A 132 12.86 10.73 0.85
N ARG A 133 11.57 10.90 1.16
CA ARG A 133 10.89 12.22 1.18
C ARG A 133 11.46 13.17 2.22
N THR A 134 11.90 12.65 3.36
CA THR A 134 12.51 13.45 4.43
C THR A 134 13.79 12.78 4.90
N LYS A 135 14.71 13.56 5.48
CA LYS A 135 15.95 13.00 6.06
C LYS A 135 15.68 11.90 7.10
N TRP A 136 14.62 12.05 7.88
CA TRP A 136 14.19 11.04 8.84
C TRP A 136 13.72 9.76 8.13
N LEU A 137 12.84 9.86 7.12
CA LEU A 137 12.37 8.71 6.34
C LEU A 137 13.52 8.00 5.61
N THR A 138 14.45 8.77 5.03
CA THR A 138 15.66 8.22 4.39
C THR A 138 16.49 7.41 5.37
N ASN A 139 16.66 7.88 6.61
CA ASN A 139 17.39 7.15 7.64
C ASN A 139 16.60 5.93 8.15
N TRP A 140 15.28 6.06 8.32
CA TRP A 140 14.39 5.00 8.78
C TRP A 140 14.36 3.83 7.78
N TYR A 141 14.23 4.14 6.50
CA TYR A 141 14.15 3.17 5.41
C TYR A 141 15.49 2.89 4.70
N ARG A 142 16.62 3.30 5.29
CA ARG A 142 17.95 3.17 4.66
C ARG A 142 18.25 1.74 4.18
N ASN A 143 17.84 0.74 4.96
CA ASN A 143 18.07 -0.68 4.63
C ASN A 143 17.18 -1.16 3.47
N VAL A 144 15.98 -0.57 3.30
CA VAL A 144 15.08 -0.88 2.17
C VAL A 144 15.69 -0.36 0.88
N VAL A 145 16.19 0.88 0.88
CA VAL A 145 16.82 1.50 -0.29
C VAL A 145 18.14 0.79 -0.63
N ALA A 146 18.95 0.47 0.39
CA ALA A 146 20.24 -0.20 0.22
C ALA A 146 20.14 -1.70 -0.12
N ALA A 147 18.97 -2.32 0.05
CA ALA A 147 18.77 -3.74 -0.23
C ALA A 147 19.13 -4.09 -1.67
N LYS A 148 19.99 -5.11 -1.84
CA LYS A 148 20.48 -5.58 -3.14
C LYS A 148 19.56 -6.60 -3.79
N THR A 149 18.68 -7.24 -3.03
CA THR A 149 17.70 -8.22 -3.52
C THR A 149 16.30 -7.93 -2.95
N PRO A 150 15.22 -8.39 -3.60
CA PRO A 150 13.87 -8.24 -3.05
C PRO A 150 13.71 -8.89 -1.67
N GLU A 151 14.43 -9.99 -1.38
CA GLU A 151 14.44 -10.63 -0.07
C GLU A 151 15.01 -9.73 1.03
N GLN A 152 16.12 -9.04 0.74
CA GLN A 152 16.68 -8.06 1.66
C GLN A 152 15.74 -6.89 1.88
N ALA A 153 15.04 -6.43 0.82
CA ALA A 153 14.06 -5.35 0.92
C ALA A 153 12.84 -5.78 1.75
N ALA A 154 12.28 -6.96 1.50
CA ALA A 154 11.16 -7.52 2.25
C ALA A 154 11.50 -7.69 3.74
N LYS A 155 12.72 -8.19 4.04
CA LYS A 155 13.22 -8.26 5.41
C LYS A 155 13.33 -6.88 6.05
N ALA A 156 13.89 -5.90 5.34
CA ALA A 156 14.06 -4.54 5.85
C ALA A 156 12.72 -3.82 6.09
N LEU A 157 11.67 -4.15 5.32
CA LEU A 157 10.31 -3.61 5.48
C LEU A 157 9.59 -4.19 6.71
N THR A 158 9.98 -5.37 7.17
CA THR A 158 9.38 -6.00 8.36
C THR A 158 9.76 -5.20 9.61
N GLY A 159 8.76 -4.71 10.35
CA GLY A 159 8.96 -3.86 11.53
C GLY A 159 9.27 -2.39 11.22
N THR A 160 9.45 -2.00 9.95
CA THR A 160 9.68 -0.58 9.57
C THR A 160 8.52 0.00 8.78
N TYR A 161 7.88 -0.81 7.92
CA TYR A 161 6.69 -0.44 7.15
C TYR A 161 5.42 -0.96 7.81
N ALA A 162 5.44 -2.22 8.28
CA ALA A 162 4.36 -2.84 9.01
C ALA A 162 4.86 -3.49 10.31
N THR A 163 4.03 -3.49 11.34
CA THR A 163 4.32 -4.13 12.64
C THR A 163 4.16 -5.66 12.61
N ASP A 164 3.55 -6.20 11.55
CA ASP A 164 3.39 -7.64 11.35
C ASP A 164 4.77 -8.34 11.22
N PRO A 165 5.13 -9.27 12.12
CA PRO A 165 6.42 -9.97 12.06
C PRO A 165 6.57 -10.86 10.81
N ASN A 166 5.47 -11.20 10.13
CA ASN A 166 5.48 -12.01 8.91
C ASN A 166 5.38 -11.17 7.64
N TYR A 167 5.45 -9.83 7.72
CA TYR A 167 5.23 -8.94 6.58
C TYR A 167 6.13 -9.27 5.39
N GLY A 168 7.44 -9.38 5.61
CA GLY A 168 8.40 -9.71 4.56
C GLY A 168 8.10 -11.07 3.91
N SER A 169 7.77 -12.09 4.71
CA SER A 169 7.42 -13.42 4.19
C SER A 169 6.13 -13.40 3.37
N LYS A 170 5.13 -12.59 3.76
CA LYS A 170 3.89 -12.40 2.98
C LYS A 170 4.18 -11.74 1.64
N LEU A 171 5.05 -10.73 1.60
CA LEU A 171 5.48 -10.10 0.35
C LEU A 171 6.18 -11.10 -0.56
N LEU A 172 7.14 -11.86 -0.04
CA LEU A 172 7.87 -12.87 -0.82
C LEU A 172 6.93 -13.96 -1.34
N ASN A 173 5.97 -14.41 -0.54
CA ASN A 173 4.97 -15.37 -1.00
C ASN A 173 4.13 -14.82 -2.19
N ILE A 174 3.73 -13.55 -2.15
CA ILE A 174 3.05 -12.91 -3.29
C ILE A 174 3.98 -12.82 -4.51
N ILE A 175 5.24 -12.42 -4.30
CA ILE A 175 6.25 -12.32 -5.37
C ILE A 175 6.45 -13.69 -6.05
N ASP A 176 6.57 -14.75 -5.27
CA ASP A 176 6.73 -16.13 -5.75
C ASP A 176 5.48 -16.60 -6.50
N THR A 177 4.30 -16.44 -5.88
CA THR A 177 3.02 -16.92 -6.41
C THR A 177 2.69 -16.31 -7.77
N TYR A 178 3.03 -15.04 -7.98
CA TYR A 178 2.71 -14.30 -9.20
C TYR A 178 3.93 -14.04 -10.09
N ASN A 179 5.07 -14.68 -9.80
CA ASN A 179 6.32 -14.54 -10.54
C ASN A 179 6.76 -13.07 -10.75
N LEU A 180 6.62 -12.24 -9.71
CA LEU A 180 6.86 -10.80 -9.81
C LEU A 180 8.34 -10.42 -9.95
N ARG A 181 9.28 -11.36 -9.75
CA ARG A 181 10.73 -11.11 -9.95
C ARG A 181 11.09 -10.72 -11.38
N GLU A 182 10.28 -11.10 -12.36
CA GLU A 182 10.49 -10.65 -13.75
C GLU A 182 10.35 -9.13 -13.89
N LEU A 183 9.54 -8.48 -13.05
CA LEU A 183 9.41 -7.03 -13.04
C LEU A 183 10.69 -6.34 -12.58
N ASP A 184 11.46 -6.96 -11.67
CA ASP A 184 12.72 -6.40 -11.20
C ASP A 184 13.75 -6.34 -12.32
N LYS A 185 13.71 -7.29 -13.26
CA LYS A 185 14.62 -7.35 -14.41
C LYS A 185 14.41 -6.21 -15.40
N GLU A 186 13.24 -5.58 -15.39
CA GLU A 186 12.98 -4.38 -16.22
C GLU A 186 13.78 -3.15 -15.77
N ILE A 187 14.23 -3.13 -14.50
CA ILE A 187 15.02 -2.03 -13.93
C ILE A 187 16.44 -2.49 -13.60
N PHE A 188 16.60 -3.71 -13.12
CA PHE A 188 17.86 -4.33 -12.69
C PHE A 188 18.06 -5.62 -13.49
N PRO A 189 18.76 -5.60 -14.64
CA PRO A 189 18.77 -6.73 -15.59
C PRO A 189 19.11 -8.11 -14.99
N ASN A 190 19.88 -8.16 -13.90
CA ASN A 190 20.25 -9.39 -13.19
C ASN A 190 19.34 -9.73 -11.99
N GLY A 191 18.24 -8.99 -11.78
CA GLY A 191 17.37 -9.08 -10.60
C GLY A 191 18.01 -8.56 -9.31
N VAL A 192 19.23 -8.01 -9.38
CA VAL A 192 20.02 -7.52 -8.25
C VAL A 192 20.38 -6.06 -8.51
N LYS A 193 20.18 -5.20 -7.51
CA LYS A 193 20.59 -3.78 -7.62
C LYS A 193 22.12 -3.67 -7.70
N PRO A 194 22.66 -2.72 -8.49
CA PRO A 194 24.09 -2.43 -8.50
C PRO A 194 24.57 -2.03 -7.10
#